data_AF-A0A5K0VD93-F1
#
_entry.id   AF-A0A5K0VD93-F1
#
_cell.length_a   1.000
_cell.length_b   1.000
_cell.length_c   1.000
_cell.angle_alpha   90.00
_cell.angle_beta   90.00
_cell.angle_gamma   90.00
#
_symmetry.space_group_name_H-M   'P 1'
#
loop_
_entity.id
_entity.type
_entity.pdbx_description
1 polymer ?
#
loop_
_entity_poly.entity_id
_entity_poly.type
_entity_poly.pdbx_seq_one_letter_code
_entity_poly.pdbx_strand_id
1 'polypeptide(L)'
;VWFLCDSNQREREKGRDMSSSSSPASVAADADRVFERGKHGVAVLDIKPGSISTHSPLPHKPLLVFHPREEGEYPVLLFLHGYLLYNSFYSQLLSHIASHAFIIVAPQ
;
A
#
# COMPACT_ATOMS: atom_id res chain seq x y z
N VAL A 1 -4.09 -9.84 -16.80
CA VAL A 1 -5.51 -10.22 -17.02
C VAL A 1 -6.46 -9.47 -16.07
N TRP A 2 -6.07 -8.31 -15.52
CA TRP A 2 -6.93 -7.53 -14.60
C TRP A 2 -6.90 -6.03 -14.90
N PHE A 3 -7.03 -5.67 -16.17
CA PHE A 3 -7.15 -4.28 -16.62
C PHE A 3 -8.33 -4.15 -17.58
N LEU A 4 -9.55 -4.43 -17.12
CA LEU A 4 -10.76 -3.93 -17.79
C LEU A 4 -12.02 -4.09 -16.92
N CYS A 5 -12.07 -3.49 -15.73
CA CYS A 5 -13.34 -3.38 -15.00
C CYS A 5 -13.31 -2.23 -13.98
N ASP A 6 -13.07 -0.99 -14.42
CA ASP A 6 -12.98 0.13 -13.47
C ASP A 6 -13.63 1.42 -13.99
N SER A 7 -14.79 1.33 -14.63
CA SER A 7 -15.49 2.53 -15.10
C SER A 7 -17.00 2.53 -14.94
N ASN A 8 -17.59 1.59 -14.20
CA ASN A 8 -19.06 1.52 -14.13
C ASN A 8 -19.67 1.13 -12.77
N GLN A 9 -19.09 1.57 -11.65
CA GLN A 9 -19.63 1.21 -10.32
C GLN A 9 -19.89 2.40 -9.37
N ARG A 10 -20.13 3.60 -9.90
CA ARG A 10 -20.37 4.79 -9.07
C ARG A 10 -21.84 5.21 -8.86
N GLU A 11 -22.84 4.39 -9.23
CA GLU A 11 -24.24 4.88 -9.22
C GLU A 11 -25.32 3.93 -8.63
N ARG A 12 -24.99 2.84 -7.94
CA ARG A 12 -26.04 1.99 -7.34
C ARG A 12 -25.64 1.39 -5.99
N GLU A 13 -26.11 2.00 -4.90
CA GLU A 13 -27.15 1.38 -4.05
C GLU A 13 -27.36 2.16 -2.74
N LYS A 14 -28.43 2.96 -2.77
CA LYS A 14 -29.12 3.48 -1.60
C LYS A 14 -30.15 2.43 -1.18
N GLY A 15 -30.00 1.87 0.03
CA GLY A 15 -31.07 1.25 0.82
C GLY A 15 -31.22 -0.28 0.77
N ARG A 16 -30.91 -0.94 1.89
CA ARG A 16 -31.82 -1.87 2.60
C ARG A 16 -31.24 -2.45 3.89
N ASP A 17 -31.94 -2.11 4.97
CA ASP A 17 -32.27 -2.76 6.23
C ASP A 17 -31.76 -4.18 6.58
N MET A 18 -31.54 -4.31 7.90
CA MET A 18 -31.20 -5.45 8.76
C MET A 18 -31.71 -6.84 8.33
N SER A 19 -30.79 -7.82 8.33
CA SER A 19 -31.05 -9.23 8.71
C SER A 19 -29.71 -9.95 8.95
N SER A 20 -29.39 -10.19 10.22
CA SER A 20 -28.24 -10.98 10.66
C SER A 20 -28.47 -12.47 10.39
N SER A 21 -27.82 -13.00 9.34
CA SER A 21 -27.60 -14.44 9.19
C SER A 21 -26.12 -14.67 8.90
N SER A 22 -25.39 -15.21 9.87
CA SER A 22 -23.98 -15.59 9.71
C SER A 22 -23.92 -16.87 8.87
N SER A 23 -23.90 -16.69 7.55
CA SER A 23 -23.68 -17.75 6.58
C SER A 23 -22.17 -18.03 6.46
N PRO A 24 -21.71 -19.29 6.27
CA PRO A 24 -20.29 -19.61 6.06
C PRO A 24 -19.72 -19.02 4.75
N ALA A 25 -20.57 -18.45 3.89
CA ALA A 25 -20.15 -17.66 2.73
C ALA A 25 -19.53 -16.30 3.12
N SER A 26 -19.89 -15.72 4.28
CA SER A 26 -19.38 -14.40 4.67
C SER A 26 -17.90 -14.43 5.06
N VAL A 27 -17.42 -15.54 5.63
CA VAL A 27 -16.00 -15.71 6.01
C VAL A 27 -15.11 -15.99 4.80
N ALA A 28 -15.59 -16.72 3.79
CA ALA A 28 -14.86 -16.91 2.54
C ALA A 28 -14.79 -15.62 1.69
N ALA A 29 -15.87 -14.85 1.68
CA ALA A 29 -15.90 -13.53 1.03
C ALA A 29 -14.99 -12.51 1.73
N ASP A 30 -14.85 -12.57 3.06
CA ASP A 30 -13.99 -11.65 3.81
C ASP A 30 -12.49 -11.95 3.61
N ALA A 31 -12.12 -13.22 3.46
CA ALA A 31 -10.75 -13.63 3.17
C ALA A 31 -10.24 -13.12 1.81
N ASP A 32 -11.13 -12.98 0.83
CA ASP A 32 -10.79 -12.43 -0.50
C ASP A 32 -10.51 -10.91 -0.42
N ARG A 33 -11.19 -10.21 0.51
CA ARG A 33 -10.99 -8.76 0.74
C ARG A 33 -9.66 -8.42 1.39
N VAL A 34 -9.05 -9.35 2.11
CA VAL A 34 -7.73 -9.13 2.76
C VAL A 34 -6.64 -8.79 1.74
N PHE A 35 -6.76 -9.31 0.51
CA PHE A 35 -5.81 -9.05 -0.57
C PHE A 35 -6.26 -7.94 -1.53
N GLU A 36 -7.41 -7.33 -1.29
CA GLU A 36 -7.86 -6.15 -2.03
C GLU A 36 -7.02 -4.93 -1.69
N ARG A 37 -6.86 -4.03 -2.65
CA ARG A 37 -6.14 -2.78 -2.40
C ARG A 37 -6.89 -1.96 -1.33
N GLY A 38 -6.13 -1.38 -0.42
CA GLY A 38 -6.67 -0.50 0.62
C GLY A 38 -7.20 0.82 0.05
N LYS A 39 -7.85 1.59 0.92
CA LYS A 39 -8.58 2.81 0.56
C LYS A 39 -7.69 3.97 0.10
N HIS A 40 -6.40 3.94 0.43
CA HIS A 40 -5.49 5.06 0.25
C HIS A 40 -4.74 4.95 -1.07
N GLY A 41 -4.62 6.07 -1.79
CA GLY A 41 -3.70 6.19 -2.90
C GLY A 41 -2.26 6.12 -2.40
N VAL A 42 -1.33 5.52 -3.16
CA VAL A 42 0.08 5.38 -2.73
C VAL A 42 1.00 6.25 -3.58
N ALA A 43 1.95 6.92 -2.94
CA ALA A 43 3.08 7.60 -3.56
C ALA A 43 4.38 6.89 -3.19
N VAL A 44 5.34 6.94 -4.11
CA VAL A 44 6.64 6.29 -3.98
C VAL A 44 7.72 7.35 -4.09
N LEU A 45 8.61 7.39 -3.10
CA LEU A 45 9.77 8.26 -3.06
C LEU A 45 11.03 7.41 -3.19
N ASP A 46 11.76 7.58 -4.30
CA ASP A 46 13.04 6.93 -4.57
C ASP A 46 14.18 7.89 -4.19
N ILE A 47 14.79 7.66 -3.04
CA ILE A 47 15.90 8.46 -2.52
C ILE A 47 17.20 7.83 -3.01
N LYS A 48 17.82 8.48 -3.99
CA LYS A 48 19.11 8.08 -4.53
C LYS A 48 20.26 8.61 -3.67
N PRO A 49 21.33 7.82 -3.47
CA PRO A 49 22.51 8.28 -2.76
C PRO A 49 23.14 9.45 -3.53
N GLY A 50 23.50 10.52 -2.80
CA GLY A 50 24.15 11.71 -3.37
C GLY A 50 23.23 12.87 -3.74
N SER A 51 21.92 12.84 -3.42
CA SER A 51 21.04 14.00 -3.57
C SER A 51 21.32 15.05 -2.49
N ILE A 52 22.38 15.84 -2.66
CA ILE A 52 22.86 16.88 -1.72
C ILE A 52 21.69 17.71 -1.15
N SER A 53 21.43 17.56 0.15
CA SER A 53 20.63 18.50 0.93
C SER A 53 21.59 19.21 1.87
N THR A 54 21.63 20.53 1.81
CA THR A 54 22.61 21.42 2.46
C THR A 54 22.67 21.29 3.99
N HIS A 55 21.77 20.51 4.61
CA HIS A 55 21.59 20.45 6.06
C HIS A 55 21.62 19.04 6.69
N SER A 56 21.87 17.96 5.94
CA SER A 56 21.99 16.62 6.55
C SER A 56 22.71 15.62 5.65
N PRO A 57 23.60 14.75 6.17
CA PRO A 57 24.18 13.65 5.41
C PRO A 57 23.06 12.70 4.96
N LEU A 58 22.81 12.62 3.66
CA LEU A 58 21.85 11.69 3.10
C LEU A 58 22.29 10.25 3.33
N PRO A 59 21.35 9.29 3.38
CA PRO A 59 21.70 7.89 3.42
C PRO A 59 22.60 7.53 2.24
N HIS A 60 23.76 6.93 2.54
CA HIS A 60 24.74 6.49 1.55
C HIS A 60 24.21 5.36 0.65
N LYS A 61 23.07 4.76 1.02
CA LYS A 61 22.42 3.66 0.32
C LYS A 61 21.08 4.12 -0.26
N PRO A 62 20.69 3.63 -1.44
CA PRO A 62 19.36 3.88 -1.99
C PRO A 62 18.26 3.52 -0.97
N LEU A 63 17.25 4.37 -0.87
CA LEU A 63 16.15 4.22 0.06
C LEU A 63 14.83 4.41 -0.67
N LEU A 64 13.96 3.41 -0.62
CA LEU A 64 12.65 3.44 -1.25
C LEU A 64 11.58 3.63 -0.18
N VAL A 65 10.76 4.67 -0.29
CA VAL A 65 9.70 4.97 0.68
C VAL A 65 8.34 4.90 -0.01
N PHE A 66 7.41 4.15 0.57
CA PHE A 66 6.01 4.08 0.13
C PHE A 66 5.16 4.74 1.21
N HIS A 67 4.27 5.64 0.81
CA HIS A 67 3.38 6.31 1.75
C HIS A 67 2.00 6.55 1.13
N PRO A 68 0.94 6.60 1.96
CA PRO A 68 -0.37 7.07 1.51
C PRO A 68 -0.28 8.53 1.04
N ARG A 69 -1.07 8.89 0.03
CA ARG A 69 -1.13 10.24 -0.55
C ARG A 69 -1.96 11.19 0.29
N GLU A 70 -2.94 10.66 1.00
CA GLU A 70 -3.77 11.44 1.89
C GLU A 70 -2.95 11.94 3.08
N GLU A 71 -3.22 13.15 3.54
CA GLU A 71 -2.60 13.69 4.74
C GLU A 71 -3.16 12.97 5.97
N GLY A 72 -2.27 12.55 6.86
CA GLY A 72 -2.65 11.83 8.06
C GLY A 72 -1.44 11.34 8.84
N GLU A 73 -1.70 10.85 10.05
CA GLU A 73 -0.72 10.15 10.86
C GLU A 73 -0.83 8.65 10.60
N TYR A 74 0.28 8.04 10.21
CA TYR A 74 0.32 6.64 9.81
C TYR A 74 1.47 5.91 10.52
N PRO A 75 1.25 4.65 10.95
CA PRO A 75 2.34 3.82 11.46
C PRO A 75 3.43 3.62 10.41
N VAL A 76 4.68 3.61 10.88
CA VAL A 76 5.88 3.43 10.05
C VAL A 76 6.40 2.00 10.18
N LEU A 77 6.65 1.35 9.04
CA LEU A 77 7.23 0.02 8.92
C LEU A 77 8.61 0.11 8.27
N LEU A 78 9.60 -0.54 8.87
CA LEU A 78 10.91 -0.74 8.27
C LEU A 78 10.95 -2.09 7.57
N PHE A 79 11.07 -2.08 6.24
CA PHE A 79 11.17 -3.29 5.42
C PHE A 79 12.63 -3.59 5.11
N LEU A 80 13.12 -4.72 5.61
CA LEU A 80 14.47 -5.22 5.33
C LEU A 80 14.36 -6.39 4.34
N HIS A 81 14.88 -6.21 3.13
CA HIS A 81 14.86 -7.25 2.12
C HIS A 81 15.92 -8.34 2.39
N GLY A 82 15.71 -9.54 1.84
CA GLY A 82 16.67 -10.65 1.94
C GLY A 82 17.89 -10.52 1.01
N TYR A 83 18.78 -11.50 1.04
CA TYR A 83 20.03 -11.49 0.28
C TYR A 83 19.81 -11.42 -1.26
N LEU A 84 20.58 -10.55 -1.94
CA LEU A 84 20.66 -10.37 -3.41
C LEU A 84 19.41 -9.84 -4.16
N LEU A 85 18.36 -9.38 -3.48
CA LEU A 85 17.19 -8.76 -4.14
C LEU A 85 17.20 -7.24 -4.02
N TYR A 86 16.68 -6.55 -5.03
CA TYR A 86 16.43 -5.11 -4.97
C TYR A 86 15.06 -4.82 -4.31
N ASN A 87 14.94 -3.68 -3.63
CA ASN A 87 13.67 -3.24 -3.02
C ASN A 87 12.54 -3.06 -4.03
N SER A 88 12.88 -2.78 -5.29
CA SER A 88 11.92 -2.63 -6.39
C SER A 88 11.15 -3.94 -6.70
N PHE A 89 11.72 -5.11 -6.40
CA PHE A 89 11.02 -6.39 -6.58
C PHE A 89 9.78 -6.51 -5.69
N TYR A 90 9.79 -5.86 -4.53
CA TYR A 90 8.67 -5.87 -3.59
C TYR A 90 7.68 -4.71 -3.80
N SER A 91 7.88 -3.88 -4.82
CA SER A 91 7.07 -2.66 -5.04
C SER A 91 5.55 -2.89 -5.04
N GLN A 92 5.08 -4.00 -5.61
CA GLN A 92 3.66 -4.34 -5.60
C GLN A 92 3.15 -4.65 -4.19
N LEU A 93 3.90 -5.46 -3.43
CA LEU A 93 3.58 -5.81 -2.03
C LEU A 93 3.61 -4.56 -1.14
N LEU A 94 4.68 -3.77 -1.24
CA LEU A 94 4.85 -2.57 -0.41
C LEU A 94 3.79 -1.52 -0.75
N SER A 95 3.42 -1.37 -2.03
CA SER A 95 2.30 -0.50 -2.42
C SER A 95 0.95 -1.02 -1.90
N HIS A 96 0.74 -2.33 -1.85
CA HIS A 96 -0.50 -2.90 -1.31
C HIS A 96 -0.61 -2.62 0.20
N ILE A 97 0.47 -2.83 0.96
CA ILE A 97 0.48 -2.53 2.39
C ILE A 97 0.31 -1.02 2.63
N ALA A 98 0.99 -0.16 1.86
CA ALA A 98 0.87 1.29 2.02
C ALA A 98 -0.56 1.81 1.78
N SER A 99 -1.32 1.17 0.88
CA SER A 99 -2.73 1.51 0.64
C SER A 99 -3.65 1.25 1.86
N HIS A 100 -3.18 0.45 2.82
CA HIS A 100 -3.84 0.19 4.09
C HIS A 100 -3.42 1.15 5.21
N ALA A 101 -2.95 2.36 4.87
CA ALA A 101 -2.59 3.41 5.83
C ALA A 101 -1.26 3.13 6.57
N PHE A 102 -0.24 2.65 5.85
CA PHE A 102 1.11 2.44 6.38
C PHE A 102 2.14 3.25 5.60
N ILE A 103 3.10 3.82 6.31
CA ILE A 103 4.32 4.36 5.69
C ILE A 103 5.38 3.26 5.75
N ILE A 104 5.97 2.91 4.62
CA ILE A 104 6.99 1.87 4.54
C ILE A 104 8.30 2.49 4.09
N VAL A 105 9.34 2.21 4.84
CA VAL A 105 10.72 2.59 4.55
C VAL A 105 11.49 1.32 4.20
N ALA A 106 12.02 1.22 2.98
CA ALA A 106 12.76 0.07 2.48
C ALA A 106 14.19 0.48 2.08
N PRO A 107 15.17 0.37 2.99
CA PRO A 107 16.58 0.56 2.70
C PRO A 107 17.15 -0.59 1.87
N GLN A 108 18.10 -0.31 0.98
CA GLN A 108 18.81 -1.29 0.14
C GLN A 108 20.10 -1.80 0.80
#